data_AF-A0A7R9H7E4-F1
#
_entry.id   AF-A0A7R9H7E4-F1
#
_cell.length_a   1.000
_cell.length_b   1.000
_cell.length_c   1.000
_cell.angle_alpha   90.00
_cell.angle_beta   90.00
_cell.angle_gamma   90.00
#
_symmetry.space_group_name_H-M   'P 1'
#
loop_
_entity.id
_entity.type
_entity.pdbx_description
1 polymer ?
#
loop_
_entity_poly.entity_id
_entity_poly.type
_entity_poly.pdbx_seq_one_letter_code
_entity_poly.pdbx_strand_id
1 'polypeptide(L)'
;MKVKPGPFVCPASVVPSLGFIAVALVGCNREAVTLLLVVTGAFGGAVYAGNQMNHMALSPHYAGTMYGITNAASNMCGFLAPYAIGLLINGKVRTYFNVYLLEETLGQWQKVFYIAAAVNIAGSIFYALFASATEQPWSYQSQEDKKIDTRSEHDIEPELLEK
;
A
#
# COMPACT_ATOMS: atom_id res chain seq x y z
N MET A 1 3.12 -10.83 -24.48
CA MET A 1 1.70 -11.05 -24.16
C MET A 1 1.41 -10.29 -22.85
N LYS A 2 0.76 -9.11 -22.91
CA LYS A 2 0.48 -8.29 -21.73
C LYS A 2 -0.66 -8.95 -20.93
N VAL A 3 -0.32 -9.67 -19.87
CA VAL A 3 -1.33 -10.28 -18.99
C VAL A 3 -1.81 -9.18 -18.05
N LYS A 4 -3.04 -8.71 -18.25
CA LYS A 4 -3.68 -7.74 -17.34
C LYS A 4 -3.73 -8.33 -15.93
N PRO A 5 -3.52 -7.52 -14.88
CA PRO A 5 -3.64 -8.00 -13.52
C PRO A 5 -5.06 -8.56 -13.36
N GLY A 6 -5.17 -9.77 -12.81
CA GLY A 6 -6.44 -10.48 -12.72
C GLY A 6 -7.51 -9.66 -11.96
N PRO A 7 -8.80 -10.00 -12.13
CA PRO A 7 -9.94 -9.29 -11.54
C PRO A 7 -9.99 -9.27 -10.00
N PHE A 8 -8.95 -9.75 -9.31
CA PHE A 8 -8.91 -9.97 -7.86
C PHE A 8 -8.47 -8.74 -7.03
N VAL A 9 -7.72 -7.80 -7.61
CA VAL A 9 -7.30 -6.59 -6.88
C VAL A 9 -8.42 -5.55 -6.79
N CYS A 10 -9.37 -5.57 -7.73
CA CYS A 10 -10.56 -4.72 -7.71
C CYS A 10 -11.47 -5.03 -6.49
N PRO A 11 -11.86 -6.29 -6.19
CA PRO A 11 -12.63 -6.63 -4.99
C PRO A 11 -11.90 -6.27 -3.68
N ALA A 12 -10.59 -6.52 -3.63
CA ALA A 12 -9.78 -6.34 -2.44
C ALA A 12 -9.73 -4.87 -1.97
N SER A 13 -9.81 -3.92 -2.89
CA SER A 13 -9.76 -2.49 -2.58
C SER A 13 -11.13 -1.85 -2.31
N VAL A 14 -12.18 -2.45 -2.87
CA VAL A 14 -13.55 -1.97 -2.70
C VAL A 14 -14.02 -2.18 -1.26
N VAL A 15 -13.58 -3.26 -0.59
CA VAL A 15 -13.93 -3.55 0.80
C VAL A 15 -13.40 -2.47 1.78
N PRO A 16 -12.11 -2.09 1.76
CA PRO A 16 -11.59 -1.00 2.57
C PRO A 16 -12.28 0.34 2.27
N SER A 17 -12.50 0.65 0.99
CA SER A 17 -13.11 1.90 0.55
C SER A 17 -14.57 2.04 1.00
N LEU A 18 -15.36 0.97 0.88
CA LEU A 18 -16.72 0.91 1.42
C LEU A 18 -16.73 0.96 2.94
N GLY A 19 -15.75 0.36 3.61
CA GLY A 19 -15.59 0.42 5.06
C GLY A 19 -15.37 1.84 5.56
N PHE A 20 -14.52 2.64 4.90
CA PHE A 20 -14.33 4.05 5.26
C PHE A 20 -15.57 4.91 5.03
N ILE A 21 -16.31 4.66 3.95
CA ILE A 21 -17.59 5.36 3.67
C ILE A 21 -18.63 4.97 4.73
N ALA A 22 -18.71 3.69 5.09
CA ALA A 22 -19.61 3.21 6.13
C ALA A 22 -19.29 3.84 7.50
N VAL A 23 -18.00 3.93 7.86
CA VAL A 23 -17.56 4.63 9.08
C VAL A 23 -17.95 6.10 9.06
N ALA A 24 -17.87 6.77 7.90
CA ALA A 24 -18.28 8.16 7.77
C ALA A 24 -19.80 8.35 7.97
N LEU A 25 -20.64 7.34 7.71
CA LEU A 25 -22.10 7.41 7.84
C LEU A 25 -22.62 7.00 9.23
N VAL A 26 -21.87 6.23 10.01
CA VAL A 26 -22.31 5.68 11.32
C VAL A 26 -22.41 6.73 12.44
N GLY A 27 -21.85 7.93 12.24
CA GLY A 27 -22.08 9.07 13.14
C GLY A 27 -21.55 8.85 14.56
N CYS A 28 -22.39 9.10 15.58
CA CYS A 28 -21.96 9.26 16.98
C CYS A 28 -21.84 7.94 17.79
N ASN A 29 -22.02 6.77 17.16
CA ASN A 29 -21.95 5.49 17.86
C ASN A 29 -20.51 4.91 17.88
N ARG A 30 -19.81 5.09 19.00
CA ARG A 30 -18.40 4.65 19.17
C ARG A 30 -18.18 3.15 19.00
N GLU A 31 -19.10 2.32 19.48
CA GLU A 31 -18.95 0.85 19.39
C GLU A 31 -19.04 0.39 17.93
N ALA A 32 -20.02 0.90 17.20
CA ALA A 32 -20.20 0.59 15.79
C ALA A 32 -19.02 1.08 14.93
N VAL A 33 -18.52 2.30 15.18
CA VAL A 33 -17.36 2.86 14.47
C VAL A 33 -16.09 2.02 14.72
N THR A 34 -15.84 1.64 15.97
CA THR A 34 -14.67 0.84 16.32
C THR A 34 -14.70 -0.53 15.66
N LEU A 35 -15.84 -1.22 15.70
CA LEU A 35 -16.00 -2.53 15.06
C LEU A 35 -15.82 -2.45 13.54
N LEU A 36 -16.40 -1.45 12.89
CA LEU A 36 -16.23 -1.23 11.45
C LEU A 36 -14.78 -0.93 11.09
N LEU A 37 -14.07 -0.11 11.87
CA LEU A 37 -12.64 0.17 11.64
C LEU A 37 -11.78 -1.07 11.81
N VAL A 38 -12.06 -1.91 12.81
CA VAL A 38 -11.32 -3.16 13.03
C VAL A 38 -11.52 -4.12 11.86
N VAL A 39 -12.77 -4.32 11.43
CA VAL A 39 -13.09 -5.20 10.29
C VAL A 39 -12.45 -4.66 9.01
N THR A 40 -12.61 -3.37 8.73
CA THR A 40 -12.02 -2.70 7.55
C THR A 40 -10.49 -2.79 7.57
N GLY A 41 -9.87 -2.59 8.74
CA GLY A 41 -8.43 -2.71 8.94
C GLY A 41 -7.91 -4.14 8.76
N ALA A 42 -8.66 -5.15 9.21
CA ALA A 42 -8.33 -6.56 9.03
C ALA A 42 -8.30 -6.94 7.54
N PHE A 43 -9.31 -6.51 6.77
CA PHE A 43 -9.30 -6.68 5.31
C PHE A 43 -8.15 -5.91 4.66
N GLY A 44 -7.86 -4.68 5.09
CA GLY A 44 -6.71 -3.91 4.61
C GLY A 44 -5.37 -4.61 4.85
N GLY A 45 -5.20 -5.26 6.01
CA GLY A 45 -4.02 -6.08 6.32
C GLY A 45 -3.88 -7.30 5.41
N ALA A 46 -4.99 -7.97 5.08
CA ALA A 46 -4.98 -9.07 4.13
C ALA A 46 -4.55 -8.64 2.71
N VAL A 47 -5.00 -7.46 2.26
CA VAL A 47 -4.55 -6.86 0.99
C VAL A 47 -3.05 -6.56 1.02
N TYR A 48 -2.55 -6.00 2.12
CA TYR A 48 -1.14 -5.69 2.28
C TYR A 48 -0.26 -6.93 2.14
N ALA A 49 -0.63 -8.04 2.80
CA ALA A 49 0.09 -9.31 2.66
C ALA A 49 0.15 -9.79 1.20
N GLY A 50 -0.97 -9.69 0.47
CA GLY A 50 -1.02 -10.01 -0.95
C GLY A 50 -0.11 -9.13 -1.82
N ASN A 51 -0.02 -7.83 -1.52
CA ASN A 51 0.89 -6.91 -2.23
C ASN A 51 2.37 -7.27 -2.03
N GLN A 52 2.76 -7.68 -0.82
CA GLN A 52 4.14 -8.07 -0.54
C GLN A 52 4.54 -9.36 -1.28
N MET A 53 3.62 -10.33 -1.37
CA MET A 53 3.84 -11.53 -2.18
C MET A 53 3.96 -11.19 -3.67
N ASN A 54 3.20 -10.20 -4.16
CA ASN A 54 3.29 -9.75 -5.55
C ASN A 54 4.66 -9.11 -5.87
N HIS A 55 5.25 -8.33 -4.96
CA HIS A 55 6.61 -7.79 -5.14
C HIS A 55 7.68 -8.89 -5.24
N MET A 56 7.59 -9.92 -4.40
CA MET A 56 8.52 -11.06 -4.42
C MET A 56 8.37 -11.91 -5.69
N ALA A 57 7.14 -12.08 -6.18
CA ALA A 57 6.87 -12.82 -7.42
C ALA A 57 7.29 -12.05 -8.69
N LEU A 58 7.28 -10.71 -8.65
CA LEU A 58 7.56 -9.88 -9.82
C LEU A 58 9.06 -9.71 -10.12
N SER A 59 9.90 -9.72 -9.08
CA SER A 59 11.36 -9.67 -9.23
C SER A 59 12.07 -10.37 -8.05
N PRO A 60 12.29 -11.69 -8.11
CA PRO A 60 12.94 -12.43 -7.03
C PRO A 60 14.37 -11.96 -6.73
N HIS A 61 15.11 -11.49 -7.76
CA HIS A 61 16.50 -11.06 -7.60
C HIS A 61 16.66 -9.63 -7.05
N TYR A 62 15.78 -8.70 -7.44
CA TYR A 62 15.79 -7.31 -6.98
C TYR A 62 14.74 -7.00 -5.90
N ALA A 63 14.15 -8.04 -5.29
CA ALA A 63 13.08 -7.91 -4.31
C ALA A 63 13.49 -7.02 -3.13
N GLY A 64 14.70 -7.20 -2.58
CA GLY A 64 15.20 -6.43 -1.44
C GLY A 64 15.34 -4.93 -1.72
N THR A 65 15.95 -4.57 -2.86
CA THR A 65 16.13 -3.16 -3.26
C THR A 65 14.80 -2.48 -3.58
N MET A 66 13.92 -3.16 -4.33
CA MET A 66 12.59 -2.64 -4.65
C MET A 66 11.72 -2.47 -3.39
N TYR A 67 11.81 -3.43 -2.47
CA TYR A 67 11.12 -3.35 -1.18
C TYR A 67 11.66 -2.20 -0.32
N GLY A 68 12.97 -2.00 -0.29
CA GLY A 68 13.61 -0.89 0.42
C GLY A 68 13.11 0.48 -0.06
N ILE A 69 13.06 0.70 -1.38
CA ILE A 69 12.55 1.95 -1.97
C ILE A 69 11.07 2.14 -1.64
N THR A 70 10.27 1.08 -1.78
CA THR A 70 8.83 1.12 -1.49
C THR A 70 8.57 1.43 -0.01
N ASN A 71 9.37 0.85 0.89
CA ASN A 71 9.26 1.08 2.33
C ASN A 71 9.69 2.51 2.69
N ALA A 72 10.76 3.04 2.09
CA ALA A 72 11.16 4.43 2.29
C ALA A 72 10.06 5.42 1.85
N ALA A 73 9.48 5.19 0.66
CA ALA A 73 8.34 5.97 0.18
C ALA A 73 7.13 5.87 1.13
N SER A 74 6.84 4.67 1.62
CA SER A 74 5.75 4.42 2.57
C SER A 74 5.94 5.18 3.89
N ASN A 75 7.17 5.20 4.43
CA ASN A 75 7.48 5.94 5.65
C ASN A 75 7.35 7.46 5.46
N MET A 76 7.76 7.99 4.30
CA MET A 76 7.57 9.42 3.99
C MET A 76 6.08 9.78 3.91
N CYS A 77 5.27 8.97 3.24
CA CYS A 77 3.81 9.15 3.20
C CYS A 77 3.19 9.01 4.61
N GLY A 78 3.68 8.06 5.41
CA GLY A 78 3.25 7.83 6.79
C GLY A 78 3.56 9.00 7.72
N PHE A 79 4.60 9.78 7.45
CA PHE A 79 4.88 11.02 8.17
C PHE A 79 4.01 12.19 7.68
N LEU A 80 3.81 12.30 6.36
CA LEU A 80 3.02 13.37 5.75
C LEU A 80 1.53 13.29 6.09
N ALA A 81 0.96 12.09 6.22
CA ALA A 81 -0.45 11.88 6.51
C ALA A 81 -0.91 12.50 7.87
N PRO A 82 -0.32 12.17 9.03
CA PRO A 82 -0.68 12.79 10.30
C PRO A 82 -0.32 14.27 10.34
N TYR A 83 0.73 14.71 9.63
CA TYR A 83 1.06 16.12 9.51
C TYR A 83 -0.05 16.90 8.80
N ALA A 84 -0.54 16.40 7.66
CA ALA A 84 -1.67 16.99 6.93
C ALA A 84 -2.97 16.96 7.75
N ILE A 85 -3.28 15.84 8.41
CA ILE A 85 -4.47 15.72 9.28
C ILE A 85 -4.37 16.69 10.47
N GLY A 86 -3.20 16.81 11.09
CA GLY A 86 -2.94 17.75 12.18
C GLY A 86 -3.18 19.21 11.76
N LEU A 87 -2.76 19.59 10.54
CA LEU A 87 -3.03 20.91 9.98
C LEU A 87 -4.51 21.13 9.65
N LEU A 88 -5.22 20.08 9.19
CA LEU A 88 -6.66 20.13 8.90
C LEU A 88 -7.51 20.33 10.16
N ILE A 89 -7.16 19.68 11.27
CA ILE A 89 -7.89 19.77 12.54
C ILE A 89 -7.60 21.09 13.26
N ASN A 90 -6.35 21.58 13.23
CA ASN A 90 -5.94 22.80 13.94
C ASN A 90 -6.35 24.12 13.24
N GLY A 91 -7.10 24.08 12.13
CA GLY A 91 -7.72 25.26 11.53
C GLY A 91 -6.77 26.30 10.90
N LYS A 92 -5.46 26.01 10.81
CA LYS A 92 -4.45 26.99 10.33
C LYS A 92 -4.28 27.01 8.81
N VAL A 93 -4.78 26.03 8.08
CA VAL A 93 -4.71 26.01 6.61
C VAL A 93 -6.12 25.97 6.04
N ARG A 94 -6.58 27.15 5.61
CA ARG A 94 -7.64 27.27 4.61
C ARG A 94 -7.07 26.75 3.30
N THR A 95 -7.00 25.44 3.12
CA THR A 95 -6.65 24.86 1.82
C THR A 95 -7.69 25.38 0.83
N TYR A 96 -7.24 25.99 -0.26
CA TYR A 96 -8.04 26.61 -1.32
C TYR A 96 -9.10 25.68 -1.98
N PHE A 97 -9.18 24.42 -1.56
CA PHE A 97 -10.11 23.40 -2.04
C PHE A 97 -11.40 23.26 -1.20
N ASN A 98 -11.57 23.97 -0.08
CA ASN A 98 -12.79 23.83 0.75
C ASN A 98 -13.61 25.13 0.87
N VAL A 99 -14.60 25.22 -0.01
CA VAL A 99 -15.78 26.09 0.09
C VAL A 99 -16.70 25.49 1.16
N TYR A 100 -16.90 26.27 2.23
CA TYR A 100 -18.00 26.23 3.22
C TYR A 100 -18.29 24.89 3.92
N LEU A 101 -17.97 24.83 5.22
CA LEU A 101 -18.97 24.82 6.30
C LEU A 101 -18.23 24.51 7.61
N LEU A 102 -18.38 25.44 8.54
CA LEU A 102 -17.87 25.38 9.90
C LEU A 102 -18.64 24.32 10.72
N GLU A 103 -17.92 23.80 11.71
CA GLU A 103 -18.40 23.18 12.96
C GLU A 103 -18.66 21.66 13.03
N GLU A 104 -18.46 21.16 14.28
CA GLU A 104 -18.51 19.80 14.82
C GLU A 104 -17.28 18.90 14.56
N THR A 105 -16.57 18.52 15.64
CA THR A 105 -15.42 17.58 15.64
C THR A 105 -15.70 16.31 14.83
N LEU A 106 -16.95 15.84 14.81
CA LEU A 106 -17.39 14.69 14.01
C LEU A 106 -17.22 14.92 12.49
N GLY A 107 -17.56 16.12 12.00
CA GLY A 107 -17.49 16.47 10.57
C GLY A 107 -16.06 16.56 10.05
N GLN A 108 -15.09 16.90 10.91
CA GLN A 108 -13.67 16.88 10.55
C GLN A 108 -13.16 15.45 10.33
N TRP A 109 -13.52 14.50 11.20
CA TRP A 109 -13.12 13.10 11.06
C TRP A 109 -13.77 12.40 9.88
N GLN A 110 -15.04 12.71 9.59
CA GLN A 110 -15.70 12.23 8.36
C GLN A 110 -14.92 12.63 7.10
N LYS A 111 -14.40 13.87 7.04
CA LYS A 111 -13.56 14.34 5.92
C LYS A 111 -12.26 13.54 5.82
N VAL A 112 -11.61 13.22 6.94
CA VAL A 112 -10.40 12.39 6.95
C VAL A 112 -10.69 11.01 6.37
N PHE A 113 -11.80 10.38 6.74
CA PHE A 113 -12.21 9.08 6.18
C PHE A 113 -12.55 9.16 4.68
N TYR A 114 -13.18 10.24 4.22
CA TYR A 114 -13.42 10.46 2.78
C TYR A 114 -12.12 10.64 2.00
N ILE A 115 -11.15 11.38 2.52
CA ILE A 115 -9.83 11.54 1.88
C ILE A 115 -9.11 10.19 1.83
N ALA A 116 -9.15 9.42 2.92
CA ALA A 116 -8.56 8.07 2.97
C ALA A 116 -9.21 7.14 1.93
N ALA A 117 -10.54 7.16 1.81
CA ALA A 117 -11.27 6.40 0.80
C ALA A 117 -10.90 6.85 -0.63
N ALA A 118 -10.80 8.16 -0.89
CA ALA A 118 -10.42 8.69 -2.20
C ALA A 118 -9.00 8.28 -2.59
N VAL A 119 -8.04 8.37 -1.67
CA VAL A 119 -6.66 7.90 -1.90
C VAL A 119 -6.62 6.40 -2.15
N ASN A 120 -7.40 5.62 -1.41
CA ASN A 120 -7.48 4.16 -1.62
C ASN A 120 -8.02 3.84 -3.03
N ILE A 121 -9.15 4.44 -3.41
CA ILE A 121 -9.75 4.26 -4.74
C ILE A 121 -8.79 4.70 -5.85
N ALA A 122 -8.16 5.87 -5.73
CA ALA A 122 -7.21 6.37 -6.72
C ALA A 122 -6.00 5.44 -6.85
N GLY A 123 -5.46 4.96 -5.73
CA GLY A 123 -4.38 3.97 -5.72
C GLY A 123 -4.78 2.67 -6.40
N SER A 124 -6.00 2.19 -6.16
CA SER A 124 -6.52 0.97 -6.79
C SER A 124 -6.75 1.12 -8.28
N ILE A 125 -7.24 2.28 -8.74
CA ILE A 125 -7.37 2.58 -10.16
C ILE A 125 -6.00 2.61 -10.82
N PHE A 126 -5.02 3.29 -10.20
CA PHE A 126 -3.66 3.34 -10.70
C PHE A 126 -3.04 1.94 -10.79
N TYR A 127 -3.18 1.13 -9.75
CA TYR A 127 -2.73 -0.25 -9.75
C TYR A 127 -3.44 -1.06 -10.85
N ALA A 128 -4.76 -0.94 -11.00
CA ALA A 128 -5.50 -1.68 -12.03
C ALA A 128 -5.08 -1.32 -13.46
N LEU A 129 -4.65 -0.08 -13.70
CA LEU A 129 -4.20 0.38 -15.02
C LEU A 129 -2.75 -0.01 -15.32
N PHE A 130 -1.86 0.03 -14.33
CA PHE A 130 -0.41 -0.08 -14.55
C PHE A 130 0.24 -1.38 -14.03
N ALA A 131 -0.40 -2.08 -13.09
CA ALA A 131 0.19 -3.31 -12.55
C ALA A 131 0.17 -4.42 -13.61
N SER A 132 1.20 -5.27 -13.61
CA SER A 132 1.28 -6.49 -14.41
C SER A 132 1.67 -7.65 -13.49
N ALA A 133 1.06 -8.81 -13.70
CA ALA A 133 1.32 -10.02 -12.91
C ALA A 133 2.44 -10.91 -13.49
N THR A 134 3.20 -10.39 -14.46
CA THR A 134 4.28 -11.12 -15.13
C THR A 134 5.63 -10.62 -14.67
N GLU A 135 6.57 -11.54 -14.41
CA GLU A 135 7.98 -11.21 -14.16
C GLU A 135 8.46 -10.19 -15.20
N GLN A 136 9.03 -9.09 -14.71
CA GLN A 136 9.41 -8.00 -15.57
C GLN A 136 10.74 -8.33 -16.27
N PRO A 137 10.94 -7.91 -17.54
CA PRO A 137 12.05 -8.38 -18.35
C PRO A 137 13.44 -7.98 -17.84
N TRP A 138 13.52 -6.95 -16.99
CA TRP A 138 14.75 -6.56 -16.31
C TRP A 138 15.12 -7.47 -15.11
N SER A 139 14.22 -8.37 -14.71
CA SER A 139 14.47 -9.39 -13.68
C SER A 139 15.13 -10.66 -14.24
N TYR A 140 15.16 -10.84 -15.57
CA TYR A 140 15.81 -12.00 -16.17
C TYR A 140 17.32 -11.93 -15.96
N GLN A 141 17.86 -12.87 -15.18
CA GLN A 141 19.31 -13.08 -15.11
C GLN A 141 19.83 -13.56 -16.46
N SER A 142 20.91 -12.93 -16.93
CA SER A 142 21.72 -13.51 -17.99
C SER A 142 22.35 -14.81 -17.51
N GLN A 143 22.67 -15.75 -18.41
CA GLN A 143 23.34 -17.01 -18.05
C GLN A 143 24.72 -16.78 -17.41
N GLU A 144 25.32 -15.61 -17.61
CA GLU A 144 26.55 -15.16 -16.96
C GLU A 144 26.34 -14.85 -15.48
N ASP A 145 25.28 -14.11 -15.13
CA ASP A 145 24.99 -13.75 -13.72
C ASP A 145 24.74 -14.98 -12.86
N LYS A 146 24.04 -16.00 -13.40
CA LYS A 146 23.83 -17.29 -12.72
C LYS A 146 25.13 -18.04 -12.45
N LYS A 147 26.07 -18.01 -13.40
CA LYS A 147 27.36 -18.68 -13.25
C LYS A 147 28.24 -18.00 -12.22
N ILE A 148 28.18 -16.67 -12.12
CA ILE A 148 28.96 -15.91 -11.15
C ILE A 148 28.49 -16.23 -9.72
N ASP A 149 27.16 -16.23 -9.49
CA ASP A 149 26.57 -16.53 -8.18
C ASP A 149 26.85 -17.98 -7.73
N THR A 150 26.69 -18.94 -8.64
CA THR A 150 26.98 -20.35 -8.37
C THR A 150 28.47 -20.60 -8.15
N ARG A 151 29.33 -19.86 -8.86
CA ARG A 151 30.79 -19.97 -8.71
C ARG A 151 31.25 -19.40 -7.38
N SER A 152 30.73 -18.25 -6.95
CA SER A 152 31.03 -17.73 -5.61
C SER A 152 30.57 -18.68 -4.51
N GLU A 153 29.38 -19.27 -4.61
CA GLU A 153 28.92 -20.26 -3.62
C GLU A 153 29.85 -21.49 -3.57
N HIS A 154 30.23 -22.03 -4.75
CA HIS A 154 31.12 -23.18 -4.86
C HIS A 154 32.57 -22.88 -4.43
N ASP A 155 33.01 -21.63 -4.51
CA ASP A 155 34.33 -21.19 -4.03
C ASP A 155 34.33 -21.00 -2.49
N ILE A 156 33.18 -20.68 -1.88
CA ILE A 156 33.02 -20.46 -0.42
C ILE A 156 32.80 -21.77 0.35
N GLU A 157 32.01 -22.71 -0.19
CA GLU A 157 31.67 -23.98 0.47
C GLU A 157 32.88 -24.87 0.84
N PRO A 158 33.91 -25.06 -0.01
CA PRO A 158 35.08 -25.86 0.37
C PRO A 158 35.92 -25.20 1.47
N GLU A 159 35.93 -23.87 1.57
CA GLU A 159 36.70 -23.13 2.59
C GLU A 159 36.04 -23.18 3.99
N LEU A 160 34.71 -23.41 4.05
CA LEU A 160 33.96 -23.58 5.30
C LEU A 160 33.98 -25.02 5.84
N LEU A 161 34.24 -26.02 4.99
CA LEU A 161 34.36 -27.42 5.40
C LEU A 161 35.77 -27.79 5.90
N GLU A 162 36.75 -26.91 5.73
CA GLU A 162 38.16 -27.12 6.13
C GLU A 162 38.53 -26.47 7.48
N LYS A 163 37.57 -25.88 8.20
CA LYS A 163 37.72 -25.33 9.57
C LYS A 163 36.94 -26.13 10.60
#